data_AF-A0A3E0PHF4-F1
#
_entry.id   AF-A0A3E0PHF4-F1
#
_cell.length_a   1.000
_cell.length_b   1.000
_cell.length_c   1.000
_cell.angle_alpha   90.00
_cell.angle_beta   90.00
_cell.angle_gamma   90.00
#
_symmetry.space_group_name_H-M   'P 1'
#
loop_
_entity.id
_entity.type
_entity.pdbx_description
1 polymer ?
#
loop_
_entity_poly.entity_id
_entity_poly.type
_entity_poly.pdbx_seq_one_letter_code
_entity_poly.pdbx_strand_id
1 'polypeptide(L)'
;MEIIGAGIGGIGGLIALIGYIWLIVVGFKQGGALWGILIFFFSFLAGLIFCIMHKTGWVPWILMVLGGILASLGMGLGISNTVMQEMNL
;
A
#
# COMPACT_ATOMS: atom_id res chain seq x y z
N MET A 1 16.72 17.12 0.71
CA MET A 1 15.87 16.31 -0.20
C MET A 1 15.63 14.90 0.36
N GLU A 2 16.59 14.30 1.09
CA GLU A 2 16.41 13.00 1.76
C GLU A 2 15.23 12.96 2.74
N ILE A 3 15.08 13.96 3.62
CA ILE A 3 13.96 14.03 4.58
C ILE A 3 12.60 14.06 3.87
N ILE A 4 12.54 14.66 2.67
CA ILE A 4 11.33 14.73 1.85
C ILE A 4 11.02 13.35 1.25
N GLY A 5 12.02 12.64 0.72
CA GLY A 5 11.87 11.27 0.22
C GLY A 5 11.46 10.28 1.31
N ALA A 6 12.09 10.36 2.48
CA ALA A 6 11.73 9.55 3.66
C ALA A 6 10.32 9.89 4.18
N GLY A 7 9.93 11.17 4.18
CA GLY A 7 8.60 11.62 4.56
C GLY A 7 7.50 11.09 3.62
N ILE A 8 7.71 11.21 2.31
CA ILE A 8 6.78 10.69 1.29
C ILE A 8 6.71 9.16 1.37
N GLY A 9 7.86 8.51 1.54
CA GLY A 9 7.98 7.06 1.71
C GLY A 9 7.17 6.55 2.90
N GLY A 10 7.35 7.19 4.06
CA GLY A 10 6.66 6.85 5.31
C GLY A 10 5.15 7.09 5.24
N ILE A 11 4.73 8.25 4.72
CA ILE A 11 3.30 8.57 4.56
C ILE A 11 2.65 7.60 3.57
N GLY A 12 3.31 7.29 2.45
CA GLY A 12 2.85 6.28 1.50
C GLY A 12 2.66 4.91 2.14
N GLY A 13 3.63 4.48 2.96
CA GLY A 13 3.55 3.22 3.70
C GLY A 13 2.37 3.18 4.70
N LEU A 14 2.13 4.27 5.42
CA LEU A 14 1.00 4.37 6.35
C LEU A 14 -0.34 4.33 5.63
N ILE A 15 -0.47 5.05 4.50
CA ILE A 15 -1.67 5.02 3.65
C ILE A 15 -1.91 3.61 3.13
N ALA A 16 -0.85 2.91 2.69
CA ALA A 16 -0.95 1.54 2.23
C ALA A 16 -1.45 0.59 3.33
N LEU A 17 -0.93 0.75 4.54
CA LEU A 17 -1.29 -0.05 5.70
C LEU A 17 -2.73 0.21 6.16
N ILE A 18 -3.18 1.46 6.15
CA ILE A 18 -4.58 1.82 6.41
C ILE A 18 -5.51 1.19 5.37
N GLY A 19 -5.16 1.31 4.08
CA GLY A 19 -5.89 0.68 2.98
C GLY A 19 -6.02 -0.83 3.16
N TYR A 20 -4.92 -1.49 3.54
CA TYR A 20 -4.86 -2.93 3.78
C TYR A 20 -5.73 -3.38 4.95
N ILE A 21 -5.61 -2.75 6.13
CA ILE A 21 -6.42 -3.07 7.31
C ILE A 21 -7.91 -2.86 7.01
N TRP A 22 -8.23 -1.77 6.31
CA TRP A 22 -9.60 -1.49 5.91
C TRP A 22 -10.14 -2.57 4.97
N LEU A 23 -9.34 -3.05 4.01
CA LEU A 23 -9.70 -4.15 3.11
C LEU A 23 -10.01 -5.44 3.88
N ILE A 24 -9.21 -5.76 4.90
CA ILE A 24 -9.45 -6.90 5.79
C ILE A 24 -10.81 -6.76 6.49
N VAL A 25 -11.09 -5.59 7.07
CA VAL A 25 -12.37 -5.33 7.77
C VAL A 25 -13.56 -5.43 6.83
N VAL A 26 -13.46 -4.90 5.60
CA VAL A 26 -14.53 -5.03 4.60
C VAL A 26 -14.69 -6.49 4.17
N GLY A 27 -13.58 -7.22 4.01
CA GLY A 27 -13.56 -8.65 3.75
C GLY A 27 -14.34 -9.45 4.79
N PHE A 28 -14.05 -9.22 6.08
CA PHE A 28 -14.79 -9.84 7.18
C PHE A 28 -16.27 -9.47 7.21
N LYS A 29 -16.61 -8.21 6.91
CA LYS A 29 -17.99 -7.71 6.97
C LYS A 29 -18.88 -8.22 5.84
N GLN A 30 -18.34 -8.36 4.63
CA GLN A 30 -19.15 -8.68 3.44
C GLN A 30 -18.91 -10.08 2.87
N GLY A 31 -17.66 -10.57 2.92
CA GLY A 31 -17.33 -11.94 2.48
C GLY A 31 -17.34 -12.95 3.64
N GLY A 32 -17.38 -12.49 4.89
CA GLY A 32 -17.27 -13.34 6.06
C GLY A 32 -15.81 -13.71 6.40
N ALA A 33 -15.64 -14.64 7.35
CA ALA A 33 -14.35 -14.94 7.95
C ALA A 33 -13.31 -15.47 6.97
N LEU A 34 -13.74 -16.27 5.99
CA LEU A 34 -12.86 -16.89 5.00
C LEU A 34 -12.16 -15.83 4.14
N TRP A 35 -12.92 -14.84 3.66
CA TRP A 35 -12.37 -13.76 2.82
C TRP A 35 -11.47 -12.82 3.60
N GLY A 36 -11.81 -12.50 4.85
CA GLY A 36 -10.93 -11.70 5.73
C GLY A 36 -9.56 -12.35 5.93
N ILE A 37 -9.53 -13.66 6.18
CA ILE A 37 -8.28 -14.43 6.32
C ILE A 37 -7.53 -14.55 4.98
N LEU A 38 -8.26 -14.75 3.87
CA LEU A 38 -7.65 -14.80 2.54
C LEU A 38 -6.95 -13.48 2.18
N ILE A 39 -7.61 -12.35 2.48
CA ILE A 39 -7.05 -11.01 2.30
C ILE A 39 -5.88 -10.78 3.26
N PHE A 40 -5.91 -11.33 4.47
CA PHE A 40 -4.77 -11.25 5.39
C PHE A 40 -3.51 -11.94 4.82
N PHE A 41 -3.63 -13.14 4.25
CA PHE A 41 -2.48 -13.87 3.70
C PHE A 41 -2.08 -13.45 2.29
N PHE A 42 -3.04 -13.11 1.42
CA PHE A 42 -2.83 -12.84 -0.01
C PHE A 42 -3.15 -11.39 -0.42
N SER A 43 -3.17 -10.47 0.56
CA SER A 43 -3.34 -9.00 0.51
C SER A 43 -3.78 -8.41 -0.83
N PHE A 44 -2.89 -8.41 -1.82
CA PHE A 44 -3.13 -7.79 -3.12
C PHE A 44 -4.05 -8.62 -4.02
N LEU A 45 -3.75 -9.91 -4.25
CA LEU A 45 -4.52 -10.79 -5.14
C LEU A 45 -5.89 -11.10 -4.55
N ALA A 46 -5.95 -11.48 -3.27
CA ALA A 46 -7.21 -11.77 -2.61
C ALA A 46 -8.10 -10.53 -2.49
N GLY A 47 -7.49 -9.35 -2.23
CA GLY A 47 -8.21 -8.08 -2.26
C GLY A 47 -8.79 -7.75 -3.63
N LEU A 48 -8.05 -7.98 -4.71
CA LEU A 48 -8.52 -7.73 -6.09
C LEU A 48 -9.69 -8.65 -6.45
N ILE A 49 -9.54 -9.95 -6.18
CA ILE A 49 -10.59 -10.94 -6.44
C ILE A 49 -11.85 -10.60 -5.63
N PHE A 50 -11.68 -10.24 -4.35
CA PHE A 50 -12.78 -9.82 -3.50
C PHE A 50 -13.51 -8.58 -4.05
N CYS A 51 -12.75 -7.57 -4.51
CA CYS A 51 -13.32 -6.36 -5.11
C CYS A 51 -14.16 -6.66 -6.36
N ILE A 52 -13.74 -7.61 -7.18
CA ILE A 52 -14.48 -8.03 -8.38
C ILE A 52 -15.71 -8.85 -8.00
N MET A 53 -15.56 -9.82 -7.09
CA MET A 53 -16.63 -10.74 -6.72
C MET A 53 -17.76 -10.07 -5.94
N HIS A 54 -17.42 -9.21 -4.98
CA HIS A 54 -18.41 -8.53 -4.13
C HIS A 54 -18.80 -7.15 -4.67
N LYS A 55 -18.12 -6.64 -5.72
CA LYS A 55 -18.28 -5.27 -6.25
C LYS A 55 -18.13 -4.17 -5.20
N THR A 56 -17.40 -4.44 -4.12
CA THR A 56 -17.12 -3.46 -3.05
C THR A 56 -15.69 -3.64 -2.54
N GLY A 57 -15.15 -2.66 -1.82
CA GLY A 57 -13.75 -2.69 -1.37
C GLY A 57 -12.76 -2.05 -2.33
N TRP A 58 -13.23 -1.50 -3.46
CA TRP A 58 -12.38 -0.78 -4.43
C TRP A 58 -11.67 0.42 -3.80
N VAL A 59 -12.33 1.13 -2.88
CA VAL A 59 -11.74 2.27 -2.17
C VAL A 59 -10.53 1.84 -1.33
N PRO A 60 -10.65 0.89 -0.36
CA PRO A 60 -9.49 0.44 0.40
C PRO A 60 -8.42 -0.24 -0.47
N TRP A 61 -8.80 -0.92 -1.55
CA TRP A 61 -7.85 -1.53 -2.49
C TRP A 61 -7.01 -0.47 -3.23
N ILE A 62 -7.66 0.56 -3.81
CA ILE A 62 -6.98 1.68 -4.48
C ILE A 62 -6.08 2.44 -3.49
N LEU A 63 -6.54 2.64 -2.26
CA LEU A 63 -5.76 3.29 -1.20
C LEU A 63 -4.47 2.51 -0.89
N MET A 64 -4.57 1.18 -0.83
CA MET A 64 -3.43 0.30 -0.64
C MET A 64 -2.43 0.41 -1.80
N VAL A 65 -2.92 0.41 -3.04
CA VAL A 65 -2.10 0.53 -4.25
C VAL A 65 -1.41 1.90 -4.33
N LEU A 66 -2.17 2.99 -4.14
CA LEU A 66 -1.65 4.35 -4.19
C LEU A 66 -0.62 4.59 -3.07
N GLY A 67 -0.89 4.12 -1.86
CA GLY A 67 0.07 4.16 -0.76
C GLY A 67 1.36 3.42 -1.10
N GLY A 68 1.26 2.23 -1.69
CA GLY A 68 2.43 1.44 -2.13
C GLY A 68 3.25 2.15 -3.22
N ILE A 69 2.58 2.81 -4.17
CA ILE A 69 3.24 3.60 -5.22
C ILE A 69 3.95 4.80 -4.60
N LEU A 70 3.29 5.55 -3.72
CA LEU A 70 3.91 6.67 -3.00
C LEU A 70 5.12 6.22 -2.18
N ALA A 71 5.01 5.09 -1.48
CA ALA A 71 6.10 4.54 -0.68
C ALA A 71 7.33 4.22 -1.55
N SER A 72 7.09 3.61 -2.71
CA SER A 72 8.13 3.24 -3.69
C SER A 72 8.78 4.48 -4.32
N LEU A 73 7.99 5.50 -4.66
CA LEU A 73 8.50 6.77 -5.18
C LEU A 73 9.31 7.55 -4.15
N GLY A 74 8.86 7.57 -2.89
CA GLY A 74 9.58 8.19 -1.78
C GLY A 74 10.95 7.55 -1.52
N MET A 75 11.03 6.21 -1.55
CA MET A 75 12.30 5.49 -1.44
C MET A 75 13.23 5.73 -2.64
N GLY A 76 12.70 5.72 -3.86
CA GLY A 76 13.49 5.99 -5.08
C GLY A 76 14.13 7.38 -5.09
N LEU A 77 13.38 8.40 -4.64
CA LEU A 77 13.89 9.76 -4.47
C LEU A 77 14.92 9.88 -3.33
N GLY A 78 14.87 9.01 -2.33
CA GLY A 78 15.89 8.94 -1.28
C GLY A 78 17.23 8.47 -1.83
N ILE A 79 17.22 7.34 -2.55
CA ILE A 79 18.43 6.68 -3.07
C ILE A 79 19.12 7.51 -4.16
N SER A 80 18.36 8.22 -5.02
CA SER A 80 18.98 9.07 -6.04
C SER A 80 19.80 10.22 -5.45
N ASN A 81 19.45 10.70 -4.25
CA ASN A 81 20.19 11.76 -3.57
C ASN A 81 21.50 11.26 -2.96
N THR A 82 21.52 10.05 -2.36
CA THR A 82 22.74 9.47 -1.79
C THR A 82 23.77 9.16 -2.87
N VAL A 83 23.32 8.60 -4.01
CA VAL A 83 24.22 8.30 -5.15
C VAL A 83 24.79 9.58 -5.78
N MET A 84 24.00 10.67 -5.88
CA MET A 84 24.52 11.97 -6.34
C MET A 84 25.49 12.64 -5.35
N GLN A 85 25.38 12.36 -4.05
CA GLN A 85 26.38 12.82 -3.07
C GLN A 85 27.71 12.07 -3.20
N GLU A 86 27.68 10.75 -3.44
CA GLU A 86 28.90 9.95 -3.64
C GLU A 86 29.62 10.29 -4.95
N MET A 87 28.90 10.73 -5.99
CA MET A 87 29.49 11.13 -7.28
C MET A 87 30.04 12.57 -7.32
N ASN A 88 29.77 13.40 -6.31
CA ASN A 88 30.27 14.78 -6.20
C ASN A 88 31.39 14.94 -5.15
N LEU A 89 31.90 13.82 -4.62
CA LEU A 89 33.10 13.71 -3.77
C LEU A 89 34.21 12.98 -4.54
#